data_AF-A0A951HCP1-F1
#
_entry.id   AF-A0A951HCP1-F1
#
_cell.length_a   1.000
_cell.length_b   1.000
_cell.length_c   1.000
_cell.angle_alpha   90.00
_cell.angle_beta   90.00
_cell.angle_gamma   90.00
#
_symmetry.space_group_name_H-M   'P 1'
#
loop_
_entity.id
_entity.type
_entity.pdbx_description
1 polymer ?
#
loop_
_entity_poly.entity_id
_entity_poly.type
_entity_poly.pdbx_seq_one_letter_code
_entity_poly.pdbx_strand_id
1 'polypeptide(L)'
;MRLAFLAAAAALAAAAPAAATPTDDLHRLMDEHYRWLLRENPTYATALGVHDYDAAIRDLSPEARERRNREAQAFLTRLRAIPEGPLT
;
A
#
# COMPACT_ATOMS: atom_id res chain seq x y z
N MET A 1 40.43 4.02 25.02
CA MET A 1 39.11 3.37 25.15
C MET A 1 37.93 4.35 25.19
N ARG A 2 38.00 5.52 25.86
CA ARG A 2 36.91 6.52 25.88
C ARG A 2 36.53 7.11 24.52
N LEU A 3 37.51 7.35 23.64
CA LEU A 3 37.29 7.88 22.28
C LEU A 3 36.59 6.88 21.35
N ALA A 4 36.85 5.58 21.52
CA ALA A 4 36.19 4.52 20.74
C ALA A 4 34.71 4.36 21.12
N PHE A 5 34.38 4.54 22.41
CA PHE A 5 33.00 4.54 22.89
C PHE A 5 32.18 5.74 22.38
N LEU A 6 32.80 6.92 22.26
CA LEU A 6 32.16 8.12 21.70
C LEU A 6 31.90 7.98 20.19
N ALA A 7 32.81 7.35 19.44
CA ALA A 7 32.65 7.10 18.01
C ALA A 7 31.53 6.09 17.71
N ALA A 8 31.39 5.04 18.52
CA ALA A 8 30.31 4.06 18.38
C ALA A 8 28.92 4.65 18.69
N ALA A 9 28.83 5.56 19.67
CA ALA A 9 27.58 6.26 20.00
C ALA A 9 27.15 7.25 18.89
N ALA A 10 28.10 7.92 18.23
CA ALA A 10 27.82 8.80 17.09
C ALA A 10 27.35 8.03 15.85
N ALA A 11 27.86 6.82 15.62
CA ALA A 11 27.44 5.97 14.50
C ALA A 11 25.99 5.46 14.64
N LEU A 12 25.51 5.22 15.88
CA LEU A 12 24.11 4.84 16.12
C LEU A 12 23.13 6.01 15.91
N ALA A 13 23.55 7.25 16.14
CA ALA A 13 22.70 8.42 15.95
C ALA A 13 22.46 8.77 14.46
N ALA A 14 23.36 8.35 13.58
CA ALA A 14 23.25 8.58 12.13
C ALA A 14 22.35 7.55 11.41
N ALA A 15 21.91 6.50 12.09
CA ALA A 15 21.09 5.43 11.53
C ALA A 15 19.58 5.64 11.78
N ALA A 16 19.12 6.90 11.91
CA ALA A 16 17.69 7.17 12.00
C ALA A 16 17.03 6.76 10.68
N PRO A 17 15.99 5.90 10.71
CA PRO A 17 15.27 5.55 9.50
C PRO A 17 14.69 6.82 8.87
N ALA A 18 14.88 6.99 7.56
CA ALA A 18 14.25 8.07 6.83
C ALA A 18 12.74 8.01 7.06
N ALA A 19 12.15 9.12 7.47
CA ALA A 19 10.70 9.23 7.61
C ALA A 19 10.06 9.01 6.24
N ALA A 20 8.99 8.21 6.19
CA ALA A 20 8.24 7.98 4.97
C ALA A 20 7.76 9.32 4.39
N THR A 21 7.94 9.48 3.08
CA THR A 21 7.49 10.66 2.35
C THR A 21 6.03 10.49 1.92
N PRO A 22 5.31 11.59 1.59
CA PRO A 22 3.99 11.49 0.98
C PRO A 22 3.95 10.61 -0.28
N THR A 23 5.04 10.61 -1.07
CA THR A 23 5.17 9.72 -2.24
C THR A 23 5.25 8.25 -1.85
N ASP A 24 5.99 7.91 -0.79
CA ASP A 24 6.05 6.53 -0.27
C ASP A 24 4.69 6.05 0.22
N ASP A 25 3.93 6.94 0.86
CA ASP A 25 2.57 6.66 1.32
C ASP A 25 1.61 6.45 0.15
N LEU A 26 1.76 7.23 -0.93
CA LEU A 26 0.98 7.05 -2.15
C LEU A 26 1.31 5.72 -2.83
N HIS A 27 2.59 5.39 -3.03
CA HIS A 27 2.99 4.12 -3.63
C HIS A 27 2.42 2.93 -2.84
N ARG A 28 2.53 2.97 -1.51
CA ARG A 28 1.96 1.93 -0.65
C ARG A 28 0.44 1.82 -0.80
N LEU A 29 -0.27 2.95 -0.86
CA LEU A 29 -1.71 2.96 -1.05
C LEU A 29 -2.11 2.37 -2.41
N MET A 30 -1.36 2.69 -3.47
CA MET A 30 -1.60 2.17 -4.82
C MET A 30 -1.32 0.67 -4.90
N ASP A 31 -0.26 0.17 -4.26
CA ASP A 31 0.04 -1.27 -4.20
C ASP A 31 -1.05 -2.05 -3.47
N GLU A 32 -1.56 -1.52 -2.36
CA GLU A 32 -2.67 -2.11 -1.62
C GLU A 32 -3.96 -2.09 -2.44
N HIS A 33 -4.25 -0.97 -3.12
CA HIS A 33 -5.40 -0.83 -3.98
C HIS A 33 -5.34 -1.81 -5.16
N TYR A 34 -4.17 -1.98 -5.78
CA TYR A 34 -3.99 -2.89 -6.90
C TYR A 34 -4.23 -4.34 -6.48
N ARG A 35 -3.68 -4.77 -5.33
CA ARG A 35 -3.95 -6.10 -4.76
C ARG A 35 -5.43 -6.32 -4.46
N TRP A 36 -6.10 -5.31 -3.90
CA TRP A 36 -7.54 -5.33 -3.68
C TRP A 36 -8.33 -5.46 -4.99
N LEU A 37 -7.97 -4.69 -6.01
CA LEU A 37 -8.61 -4.69 -7.32
C LEU A 37 -8.57 -6.08 -7.96
N LEU A 38 -7.41 -6.73 -7.93
CA LEU A 38 -7.23 -8.07 -8.50
C LEU A 38 -8.05 -9.12 -7.75
N ARG A 39 -8.05 -9.07 -6.41
CA ARG A 39 -8.86 -9.98 -5.59
C ARG A 39 -10.36 -9.84 -5.86
N GLU A 40 -10.86 -8.61 -5.99
CA GLU A 40 -12.28 -8.35 -6.25
C GLU A 40 -12.69 -8.59 -7.71
N ASN A 41 -11.72 -8.76 -8.63
CA ASN A 41 -11.95 -9.05 -10.04
C ASN A 41 -11.10 -10.23 -10.53
N PRO A 42 -11.40 -11.47 -10.10
CA PRO A 42 -10.58 -12.66 -10.42
C PRO A 42 -10.36 -12.88 -11.93
N THR A 43 -11.39 -12.69 -12.76
CA THR A 43 -11.26 -12.85 -14.21
C THR A 43 -10.34 -11.81 -14.85
N TYR A 44 -10.30 -10.60 -14.29
CA TYR A 44 -9.35 -9.57 -14.70
C TYR A 44 -7.93 -9.92 -14.26
N ALA A 45 -7.77 -10.47 -13.06
CA ALA A 45 -6.48 -10.99 -12.60
C ALA A 45 -5.93 -12.08 -13.54
N THR A 46 -6.74 -13.08 -13.90
CA THR A 46 -6.36 -14.11 -14.87
C THR A 46 -5.99 -13.51 -16.24
N ALA A 47 -6.76 -12.52 -16.72
CA ALA A 47 -6.47 -11.85 -17.99
C ALA A 47 -5.12 -11.09 -17.99
N LEU A 48 -4.64 -10.68 -16.82
CA LEU A 48 -3.32 -10.06 -16.61
C LEU A 48 -2.21 -11.08 -16.27
N GLY A 49 -2.51 -12.39 -16.25
CA GLY A 49 -1.55 -13.44 -15.88
C GLY A 49 -1.34 -13.62 -14.38
N VAL A 50 -2.20 -13.04 -13.54
CA VAL A 50 -2.19 -13.23 -12.08
C VAL A 50 -3.13 -14.38 -11.71
N HIS A 51 -2.56 -15.52 -11.32
CA HIS A 51 -3.27 -16.79 -11.13
C HIS A 51 -3.71 -17.07 -9.68
N ASP A 52 -3.47 -16.13 -8.75
CA ASP A 52 -3.81 -16.28 -7.32
C ASP A 52 -5.32 -16.51 -7.05
N TYR A 53 -6.20 -16.20 -8.03
CA TYR A 53 -7.66 -16.22 -7.89
C TYR A 53 -8.38 -17.09 -8.92
N ASP A 54 -7.69 -18.00 -9.62
CA ASP A 54 -8.26 -18.78 -10.74
C ASP A 54 -9.47 -19.66 -10.36
N ALA A 55 -9.58 -20.03 -9.08
CA ALA A 55 -10.71 -20.80 -8.57
C ALA A 55 -11.93 -19.93 -8.21
N ALA A 56 -11.88 -18.62 -8.43
CA ALA A 56 -12.91 -17.67 -8.04
C ALA A 56 -13.55 -16.97 -9.24
N ILE A 57 -14.84 -16.62 -9.09
CA ILE A 57 -15.53 -15.66 -9.94
C ILE A 57 -16.00 -14.51 -9.05
N ARG A 58 -16.12 -13.32 -9.63
CA ARG A 58 -16.60 -12.14 -8.92
C ARG A 58 -17.99 -12.37 -8.31
N ASP A 59 -18.12 -12.10 -7.03
CA ASP A 59 -19.40 -12.06 -6.33
C ASP A 59 -20.19 -10.79 -6.72
N LEU A 60 -21.30 -10.98 -7.42
CA LEU A 60 -22.19 -9.91 -7.90
C LEU A 60 -23.38 -9.64 -6.98
N SER A 61 -23.44 -10.26 -5.80
CA SER A 61 -24.49 -9.99 -4.81
C SER A 61 -24.49 -8.51 -4.38
N PRO A 62 -25.66 -7.96 -3.98
CA PRO A 62 -25.76 -6.63 -3.40
C PRO A 62 -24.82 -6.44 -2.19
N GLU A 63 -24.69 -7.45 -1.34
CA GLU A 63 -23.87 -7.44 -0.13
C GLU A 63 -22.38 -7.29 -0.49
N ALA A 64 -21.91 -8.02 -1.50
CA ALA A 64 -20.53 -7.90 -1.98
C ALA A 64 -20.27 -6.56 -2.66
N ARG A 65 -21.23 -6.03 -3.40
CA ARG A 65 -21.12 -4.69 -3.99
C ARG A 65 -21.01 -3.61 -2.92
N GLU A 66 -21.82 -3.71 -1.88
CA GLU A 66 -21.83 -2.78 -0.76
C GLU A 66 -20.52 -2.87 0.06
N ARG A 67 -20.00 -4.08 0.28
CA ARG A 67 -18.64 -4.27 0.84
C ARG A 67 -17.56 -3.56 0.01
N ARG A 68 -17.53 -3.78 -1.31
CA ARG A 68 -16.55 -3.14 -2.21
C ARG A 68 -16.66 -1.62 -2.19
N ASN A 69 -17.87 -1.08 -2.15
CA ASN A 69 -18.08 0.36 -2.05
C ASN A 69 -17.47 0.94 -0.78
N ARG A 70 -17.65 0.28 0.37
CA ARG A 70 -17.02 0.71 1.64
C ARG A 70 -15.51 0.62 1.59
N GLU A 71 -14.96 -0.46 1.04
CA GLU A 71 -13.50 -0.62 0.88
C GLU A 71 -12.93 0.45 -0.05
N ALA A 72 -13.58 0.72 -1.19
CA ALA A 72 -13.21 1.80 -2.10
C ALA A 72 -13.27 3.18 -1.42
N GLN A 73 -14.31 3.43 -0.61
CA GLN A 73 -14.42 4.67 0.15
C GLN A 73 -13.30 4.83 1.18
N ALA A 74 -12.83 3.74 1.79
CA ALA A 74 -11.68 3.76 2.69
C ALA A 74 -10.37 4.12 1.96
N PHE A 75 -10.14 3.59 0.76
CA PHE A 75 -9.02 4.01 -0.09
C PHE A 75 -9.09 5.49 -0.43
N LEU A 76 -10.26 6.00 -0.81
CA LEU A 76 -10.45 7.43 -1.11
C LEU A 76 -10.17 8.33 0.10
N THR A 77 -10.63 7.94 1.29
CA THR A 77 -10.34 8.67 2.52
C THR A 77 -8.84 8.73 2.80
N ARG A 78 -8.14 7.62 2.63
CA ARG A 78 -6.67 7.56 2.82
C ARG A 78 -5.94 8.39 1.77
N LEU A 79 -6.35 8.31 0.50
CA LEU A 79 -5.78 9.10 -0.58
C LEU A 79 -5.87 10.60 -0.30
N ARG A 80 -7.04 11.07 0.15
CA ARG A 80 -7.27 12.48 0.49
C ARG A 80 -6.47 12.98 1.70
N ALA A 81 -5.98 12.07 2.54
CA ALA A 81 -5.15 12.42 3.68
C ALA A 81 -3.66 12.56 3.31
N ILE A 82 -3.25 12.10 2.11
CA ILE A 82 -1.88 12.24 1.64
C ILE A 82 -1.69 13.67 1.13
N PRO A 83 -0.72 14.43 1.66
CA PRO A 83 -0.43 15.78 1.18
C PRO A 83 -0.08 15.79 -0.31
N GLU A 84 -0.61 16.77 -1.04
CA GLU A 84 -0.21 16.98 -2.43
C GLU A 84 1.26 17.40 -2.52
N GLY A 85 1.96 16.86 -3.52
CA GLY A 85 3.37 17.12 -3.76
C GLY A 85 3.78 16.63 -5.14
N PRO A 86 5.02 16.92 -5.57
CA PRO A 86 5.54 16.39 -6.82
C PRO A 86 5.56 14.86 -6.78
N LEU A 87 4.98 14.23 -7.79
CA LEU A 87 5.10 12.79 -8.02
C LEU A 87 6.50 12.53 -8.61
N THR A 88 7.25 11.61 -8.01
CA THR A 88 8.62 11.24 -8.42
C THR A 88 8.68 9.78 -8.80
#